data_AF-S7W885-F1
#
_entry.id   AF-S7W885-F1
#
_cell.length_a   1.000
_cell.length_b   1.000
_cell.length_c   1.000
_cell.angle_alpha   90.00
_cell.angle_beta   90.00
_cell.angle_gamma   90.00
#
_symmetry.space_group_name_H-M   'P 1'
#
loop_
_entity.id
_entity.type
_entity.pdbx_description
1 polymer ?
#
loop_
_entity_poly.entity_id
_entity_poly.type
_entity_poly.pdbx_seq_one_letter_code
_entity_poly.pdbx_strand_id
1 'polypeptide(L)'
;MYWFCFSFCALNIHFNKEISNNYTKLRTYEDENKIYEFFTDNKKNNPIFIQIHTPVIINRLIELQSPITYIEGNTKYSIQPFKEIIVETDDYKFSAGIYHNTQLTLDNNITQIFENGDYSDTINKKRWKSIVYYIPAPTPLAIERITEKEVCVYEIIIKGNIMTNCITDAINVYPRIINKKKKE
;
A
#
# COMPACT_ATOMS: atom_id res chain seq x y z
N MET A 1 18.19 1.95 -24.66
CA MET A 1 18.38 0.48 -24.77
C MET A 1 17.24 -0.15 -23.99
N TYR A 2 16.50 -1.06 -24.65
CA TYR A 2 15.14 -1.52 -24.32
C TYR A 2 15.00 -2.25 -22.98
N TRP A 3 13.85 -2.08 -22.30
CA TRP A 3 12.94 -3.20 -22.12
C TRP A 3 11.50 -2.76 -21.80
N PHE A 4 10.59 -3.12 -22.70
CA PHE A 4 9.14 -3.11 -22.52
C PHE A 4 8.78 -4.19 -21.50
N CYS A 5 8.14 -3.82 -20.39
CA CYS A 5 7.33 -4.78 -19.65
C CYS A 5 5.91 -4.75 -20.21
N PHE A 6 5.62 -5.68 -21.11
CA PHE A 6 4.25 -6.09 -21.40
C PHE A 6 3.63 -6.62 -20.11
N SER A 7 2.76 -5.80 -19.50
CA SER A 7 1.78 -6.30 -18.54
C SER A 7 0.79 -7.16 -19.30
N PHE A 8 0.98 -8.48 -19.25
CA PHE A 8 -0.05 -9.43 -19.63
C PHE A 8 -1.17 -9.33 -18.57
N CYS A 9 -2.11 -8.41 -18.75
CA CYS A 9 -3.42 -8.56 -18.13
C CYS A 9 -4.03 -9.85 -18.69
N ALA A 10 -4.07 -10.90 -17.87
CA ALA A 10 -4.71 -12.15 -18.21
C ALA A 10 -6.21 -11.90 -18.39
N LEU A 11 -6.63 -11.66 -19.63
CA LEU A 11 -8.03 -11.57 -20.01
C LEU A 11 -8.58 -12.99 -20.08
N ASN A 12 -9.16 -13.48 -18.98
CA ASN A 12 -9.87 -14.76 -18.99
C ASN A 12 -11.23 -14.57 -19.65
N ILE A 13 -11.31 -14.88 -20.95
CA ILE A 13 -12.58 -14.90 -21.69
C ILE A 13 -13.24 -16.27 -21.45
N HIS A 14 -14.29 -16.30 -20.65
CA HIS A 14 -15.14 -17.48 -20.48
C HIS A 14 -16.32 -17.41 -21.46
N PHE A 15 -16.33 -18.33 -22.44
CA PHE A 15 -17.46 -18.51 -23.36
C PHE A 15 -18.52 -19.45 -22.73
N ASN A 16 -19.81 -19.16 -22.97
CA ASN A 16 -20.98 -19.98 -22.60
C ASN A 16 -21.28 -20.15 -21.09
N LYS A 17 -21.37 -19.05 -20.34
CA LYS A 17 -22.05 -19.06 -19.02
C LYS A 17 -23.43 -18.43 -19.15
N GLU A 18 -24.46 -19.07 -18.62
CA GLU A 18 -25.80 -18.48 -18.54
C GLU A 18 -25.73 -17.16 -17.76
N ILE A 19 -26.09 -16.06 -18.43
CA ILE A 19 -26.04 -14.71 -17.86
C ILE A 19 -27.25 -14.57 -16.92
N SER A 20 -27.00 -14.62 -15.61
CA SER A 20 -28.01 -14.38 -14.56
C SER A 20 -28.30 -12.87 -14.40
N ASN A 21 -29.25 -12.49 -13.53
CA ASN A 21 -29.63 -11.07 -13.32
C ASN A 21 -28.56 -10.20 -12.61
N ASN A 22 -27.38 -10.74 -12.30
CA ASN A 22 -26.35 -10.04 -11.49
C ASN A 22 -25.27 -9.34 -12.31
N TYR A 23 -25.35 -9.36 -13.64
CA TYR A 23 -24.35 -8.78 -14.52
C TYR A 23 -24.64 -7.31 -14.87
N THR A 24 -23.57 -6.51 -15.01
CA THR A 24 -23.65 -5.12 -15.50
C THR A 24 -23.21 -5.08 -16.97
N LYS A 25 -24.02 -4.48 -17.84
CA LYS A 25 -23.72 -4.32 -19.26
C LYS A 25 -22.67 -3.22 -19.46
N LEU A 26 -21.54 -3.55 -20.07
CA LEU A 26 -20.42 -2.63 -20.32
C LEU A 26 -20.57 -1.91 -21.65
N ARG A 27 -20.81 -2.66 -22.73
CA ARG A 27 -20.83 -2.14 -24.09
C ARG A 27 -21.65 -3.03 -25.02
N THR A 28 -22.16 -2.44 -26.09
CA THR A 28 -22.75 -3.17 -27.22
C THR A 28 -21.99 -2.83 -28.50
N TYR A 29 -21.71 -3.85 -29.29
CA TYR A 29 -21.25 -3.73 -30.66
C TYR A 29 -22.30 -4.38 -31.58
N GLU A 30 -22.66 -3.69 -32.65
CA GLU A 30 -23.67 -4.15 -33.59
C GLU A 30 -23.03 -4.29 -34.97
N ASP A 31 -23.14 -5.51 -35.51
CA ASP A 31 -22.82 -5.86 -36.88
C ASP A 31 -24.12 -6.02 -37.68
N GLU A 32 -24.07 -6.15 -39.01
CA GLU A 32 -25.25 -6.24 -39.89
C GLU A 32 -26.24 -7.32 -39.43
N ASN A 33 -25.73 -8.46 -38.96
CA ASN A 33 -26.53 -9.64 -38.60
C ASN A 33 -26.51 -10.01 -37.11
N LYS A 34 -25.62 -9.40 -36.31
CA LYS A 34 -25.35 -9.82 -34.93
C LYS A 34 -25.21 -8.63 -33.99
N ILE A 35 -25.67 -8.82 -32.75
CA ILE A 35 -25.43 -7.90 -31.64
C ILE A 35 -24.52 -8.62 -30.64
N TYR A 36 -23.40 -8.00 -30.32
CA TYR A 36 -22.45 -8.43 -29.32
C TYR A 36 -22.64 -7.57 -28.08
N GLU A 37 -23.08 -8.17 -26.99
CA GLU A 37 -23.20 -7.51 -25.71
C GLU A 37 -22.12 -8.01 -24.76
N PHE A 38 -21.40 -7.10 -24.12
CA PHE A 38 -20.34 -7.41 -23.18
C PHE A 38 -20.83 -7.12 -21.76
N PHE A 39 -20.72 -8.12 -20.89
CA PHE A 39 -21.17 -8.07 -19.51
C PHE A 39 -20.01 -8.32 -18.54
N THR A 40 -20.09 -7.73 -17.35
CA THR A 40 -19.25 -8.07 -16.19
C THR A 40 -20.10 -8.55 -15.03
N ASP A 41 -19.62 -9.55 -14.29
CA ASP A 41 -20.23 -10.08 -13.06
C ASP A 41 -19.98 -9.18 -11.83
N ASN A 42 -19.11 -8.19 -11.94
CA ASN A 42 -18.68 -7.39 -10.80
C ASN A 42 -19.58 -6.18 -10.54
N LYS A 43 -20.55 -6.34 -9.63
CA LYS A 43 -21.10 -5.20 -8.86
C LYS A 43 -20.14 -4.71 -7.76
N LYS A 44 -19.07 -5.46 -7.47
CA LYS A 44 -18.03 -5.11 -6.51
C LYS A 44 -16.67 -5.32 -7.16
N ASN A 45 -16.13 -4.28 -7.80
CA ASN A 45 -14.69 -4.21 -8.05
C ASN A 45 -14.00 -4.15 -6.68
N ASN A 46 -13.67 -5.31 -6.11
CA ASN A 46 -12.82 -5.34 -4.93
C ASN A 46 -11.40 -4.98 -5.40
N PRO A 47 -10.85 -3.83 -4.98
CA PRO A 47 -9.50 -3.45 -5.37
C PRO A 47 -8.52 -4.53 -4.91
N ILE A 48 -7.65 -4.97 -5.83
CA ILE A 48 -6.56 -5.88 -5.51
C ILE A 48 -5.34 -5.01 -5.18
N PHE A 49 -4.78 -5.17 -3.98
CA PHE A 49 -3.59 -4.44 -3.56
C PHE A 49 -2.37 -5.34 -3.68
N ILE A 50 -1.40 -4.92 -4.49
CA ILE A 50 -0.16 -5.66 -4.72
C ILE A 50 1.02 -4.85 -4.18
N GLN A 51 1.92 -5.48 -3.44
CA GLN A 51 3.16 -4.84 -2.99
C GLN A 51 4.00 -4.42 -4.20
N ILE A 52 4.50 -3.18 -4.17
CA ILE A 52 5.34 -2.63 -5.23
C ILE A 52 6.83 -2.91 -4.97
N HIS A 53 7.65 -2.74 -6.02
CA HIS A 53 9.09 -2.93 -5.95
C HIS A 53 9.75 -1.96 -4.96
N THR A 54 10.73 -2.45 -4.20
CA THR A 54 11.38 -1.74 -3.08
C THR A 54 11.88 -0.31 -3.41
N PRO A 55 12.67 -0.07 -4.47
CA PRO A 55 13.03 1.29 -4.90
C PRO A 55 11.87 2.26 -5.05
N VAL A 56 10.71 1.81 -5.52
CA VAL A 56 9.53 2.67 -5.67
C VAL A 56 8.98 3.05 -4.30
N ILE A 57 8.96 2.12 -3.35
CA ILE A 57 8.54 2.40 -1.97
C ILE A 57 9.49 3.41 -1.32
N ILE A 58 10.81 3.21 -1.47
CA ILE A 58 11.84 4.11 -0.91
C ILE A 58 11.64 5.53 -1.43
N ASN A 59 11.49 5.71 -2.75
CA ASN A 59 11.27 7.05 -3.33
C ASN A 59 10.02 7.70 -2.77
N ARG A 60 8.90 6.97 -2.70
CA ARG A 60 7.64 7.49 -2.14
C ARG A 60 7.78 7.90 -0.66
N LEU A 61 8.56 7.15 0.13
CA LEU A 61 8.82 7.48 1.54
C LEU A 61 9.73 8.71 1.69
N ILE A 62 10.70 8.90 0.80
CA ILE A 62 11.57 10.10 0.75
C ILE A 62 10.75 11.34 0.37
N GLU A 63 9.78 11.20 -0.54
CA GLU A 63 8.94 12.29 -1.05
C GLU A 63 7.86 12.77 -0.06
N LEU A 64 7.75 12.15 1.13
CA LEU A 64 6.80 12.59 2.15
C LEU A 64 7.15 14.00 2.67
N GLN A 65 6.29 14.97 2.35
CA GLN A 65 6.45 16.37 2.76
C GLN A 65 6.23 16.59 4.27
N SER A 66 5.59 15.65 4.95
CA SER A 66 5.23 15.76 6.37
C SER A 66 5.55 14.48 7.12
N PRO A 67 5.91 14.57 8.41
CA PRO A 67 6.18 13.40 9.23
C PRO A 67 4.90 12.58 9.42
N ILE A 68 5.08 11.27 9.54
CA ILE A 68 4.02 10.36 9.96
C ILE A 68 3.86 10.55 11.46
N THR A 69 2.66 10.96 11.91
CA THR A 69 2.41 11.33 13.30
C THR A 69 1.46 10.35 13.98
N TYR A 70 1.69 10.14 15.27
CA TYR A 70 0.83 9.34 16.15
C TYR A 70 0.78 9.99 17.51
N ILE A 71 -0.40 9.99 18.13
CA ILE A 71 -0.62 10.61 19.43
C ILE A 71 -1.22 9.55 20.34
N GLU A 72 -0.58 9.33 21.48
CA GLU A 72 -1.04 8.44 22.54
C GLU A 72 -1.01 9.19 23.87
N GLY A 73 -2.20 9.45 24.42
CA GLY A 73 -2.34 10.35 25.57
C GLY A 73 -1.80 11.75 25.25
N ASN A 74 -0.83 12.22 26.01
CA ASN A 74 -0.13 13.48 25.80
C ASN A 74 1.20 13.34 25.04
N THR A 75 1.53 12.15 24.55
CA THR A 75 2.78 11.90 23.82
C THR A 75 2.52 11.88 22.32
N LYS A 76 3.25 12.72 21.59
CA LYS A 76 3.25 12.79 20.13
C LYS A 76 4.55 12.21 19.58
N TYR A 77 4.42 11.24 18.71
CA TYR A 77 5.49 10.64 17.94
C TYR A 77 5.46 11.22 16.52
N SER A 78 6.60 11.72 16.04
CA SER A 78 6.75 12.27 14.70
C SER A 78 7.91 11.55 13.99
N ILE A 79 7.59 10.78 12.97
CA ILE A 79 8.54 9.96 12.23
C ILE A 79 8.73 10.56 10.85
N GLN A 80 9.92 11.09 10.58
CA GLN A 80 10.32 11.50 9.24
C GLN A 80 11.23 10.42 8.65
N PRO A 81 10.75 9.61 7.68
CA PRO A 81 11.58 8.58 7.07
C PRO A 81 12.88 9.16 6.52
N PHE A 82 13.97 8.40 6.64
CA PHE A 82 15.33 8.80 6.21
C PHE A 82 15.91 10.04 6.90
N LYS A 83 15.29 10.54 7.98
CA LYS A 83 15.77 11.70 8.71
C LYS A 83 15.90 11.44 10.20
N GLU A 84 14.79 11.43 10.93
CA GLU A 84 14.79 11.38 12.39
C GLU A 84 13.41 10.96 12.95
N ILE A 85 13.41 10.57 14.22
CA ILE A 85 12.20 10.36 15.00
C ILE A 85 12.24 11.26 16.22
N ILE A 86 11.17 12.03 16.40
CA ILE A 86 11.00 12.96 17.51
C ILE A 86 9.83 12.53 18.36
N VAL A 87 10.03 12.53 19.67
CA VAL A 87 9.00 12.30 20.68
C VAL A 87 8.82 13.59 21.47
N GLU A 88 7.57 14.03 21.57
CA GLU A 88 7.19 15.28 22.23
C GLU A 88 6.06 14.99 23.22
N THR A 89 6.22 15.41 24.46
CA THR A 89 5.19 15.48 25.48
C THR A 89 4.98 16.93 25.87
N ASP A 90 4.07 17.20 26.81
CA ASP A 90 3.85 18.56 27.32
C ASP A 90 5.11 19.14 28.00
N ASP A 91 5.96 18.29 28.58
CA ASP A 91 7.10 18.69 29.40
C ASP A 91 8.44 18.59 28.69
N TYR A 92 8.57 17.69 27.71
CA TYR A 92 9.86 17.39 27.10
C TYR A 92 9.75 17.01 25.63
N LYS A 93 10.84 17.23 24.92
CA LYS A 93 11.04 16.85 23.52
C LYS A 93 12.41 16.24 23.36
N PHE A 94 12.48 15.06 22.78
CA PHE A 94 13.75 14.37 22.54
C PHE A 94 13.76 13.63 21.20
N SER A 95 14.97 13.39 20.70
CA SER A 95 15.21 12.54 19.53
C SER A 95 15.24 11.08 19.96
N ALA A 96 14.31 10.28 19.41
CA ALA A 96 14.28 8.83 19.57
C ALA A 96 15.17 8.10 18.55
N GLY A 97 15.99 8.84 17.79
CA GLY A 97 16.95 8.31 16.84
C GLY A 97 17.03 9.14 15.57
N ILE A 98 18.20 9.14 14.97
CA ILE A 98 18.50 9.72 13.65
C ILE A 98 18.67 8.57 12.67
N TYR A 99 18.20 8.75 11.44
CA TYR A 99 18.30 7.71 10.42
C TYR A 99 19.74 7.22 10.27
N HIS A 100 19.92 5.90 10.37
CA HIS A 100 21.21 5.25 10.28
C HIS A 100 21.30 4.32 9.07
N ASN A 101 20.33 3.41 8.92
CA ASN A 101 20.37 2.40 7.86
C ASN A 101 18.97 1.93 7.46
N THR A 102 18.86 1.40 6.24
CA THR A 102 17.69 0.66 5.76
C THR A 102 18.08 -0.79 5.47
N GLN A 103 17.32 -1.74 6.03
CA GLN A 103 17.44 -3.16 5.76
C GLN A 103 16.22 -3.65 4.98
N LEU A 104 16.45 -4.59 4.07
CA LEU A 104 15.40 -5.24 3.30
C LEU A 104 15.25 -6.67 3.82
N THR A 105 14.02 -7.06 4.17
CA THR A 105 13.73 -8.46 4.49
C THR A 105 13.48 -9.27 3.22
N LEU A 106 13.52 -10.61 3.33
CA LEU A 106 13.27 -11.52 2.21
C LEU A 106 11.88 -11.33 1.57
N ASP A 107 10.91 -10.82 2.33
CA ASP A 107 9.56 -10.50 1.84
C ASP A 107 9.45 -9.10 1.23
N ASN A 108 10.58 -8.47 0.90
CA ASN A 108 10.66 -7.08 0.42
C ASN A 108 10.05 -6.04 1.39
N ASN A 109 9.99 -6.35 2.69
CA ASN A 109 9.61 -5.34 3.68
C ASN A 109 10.81 -4.43 3.96
N ILE A 110 10.51 -3.16 4.16
CA ILE A 110 11.52 -2.14 4.47
C ILE A 110 11.58 -2.00 5.99
N THR A 111 12.78 -2.11 6.52
CA THR A 111 13.07 -1.81 7.93
C THR A 111 14.05 -0.65 7.98
N GLN A 112 13.72 0.41 8.70
CA GLN A 112 14.64 1.53 8.94
C GLN A 112 15.12 1.51 10.38
N ILE A 113 16.43 1.65 10.55
CA ILE A 113 17.09 1.73 11.85
C ILE A 113 17.47 3.19 12.08
N PHE A 114 17.04 3.72 13.22
CA PHE A 114 17.36 5.05 13.70
C PHE A 114 18.17 4.93 14.98
N GLU A 115 19.37 5.49 15.00
CA GLU A 115 20.30 5.38 16.12
C GLU A 115 20.78 6.76 16.58
N ASN A 116 21.55 6.80 17.66
CA ASN A 116 22.17 8.01 18.18
C ASN A 116 21.16 9.12 18.50
N GLY A 117 20.00 8.76 19.04
CA GLY A 117 19.09 9.72 19.66
C GLY A 117 19.71 10.38 20.90
N ASP A 118 18.87 11.11 21.63
CA ASP A 118 19.28 11.75 22.87
C ASP A 118 19.59 10.72 23.96
N TYR A 119 20.27 11.15 25.01
CA TYR A 119 20.52 10.29 26.17
C TYR A 119 19.24 10.10 26.96
N SER A 120 19.04 8.89 27.48
CA SER A 120 17.95 8.61 28.42
C SER A 120 18.27 9.17 29.80
N ASP A 121 17.28 9.85 30.38
CA ASP A 121 17.34 10.33 31.76
C ASP A 121 17.30 9.19 32.76
N THR A 122 16.71 8.05 32.40
CA THR A 122 16.55 6.87 33.28
C THR A 122 17.81 6.02 33.33
N ILE A 123 18.49 5.83 32.20
CA ILE A 123 19.72 5.04 32.11
C ILE A 123 20.85 5.91 31.59
N ASN A 124 21.66 6.40 32.54
CA ASN A 124 22.83 7.20 32.24
C ASN A 124 23.75 6.46 31.24
N LYS A 125 24.13 7.16 30.16
CA LYS A 125 24.94 6.68 29.01
C LYS A 125 24.23 5.85 27.92
N LYS A 126 22.94 5.50 28.05
CA LYS A 126 22.21 4.86 26.94
C LYS A 126 21.53 5.92 26.08
N ARG A 127 21.71 5.83 24.75
CA ARG A 127 21.02 6.69 23.78
C ARG A 127 19.78 6.01 23.23
N TRP A 128 18.78 6.79 22.87
CA TRP A 128 17.59 6.28 22.21
C TRP A 128 17.91 5.70 20.83
N LYS A 129 17.23 4.60 20.52
CA LYS A 129 17.24 3.91 19.23
C LYS A 129 15.81 3.56 18.86
N SER A 130 15.51 3.56 17.57
CA SER A 130 14.22 3.13 17.05
C SER A 130 14.38 2.24 15.83
N ILE A 131 13.48 1.27 15.69
CA ILE A 131 13.39 0.37 14.54
C ILE A 131 11.99 0.52 13.96
N VAL A 132 11.90 0.92 12.69
CA VAL A 132 10.64 1.17 11.99
C VAL A 132 10.44 0.12 10.91
N TYR A 133 9.34 -0.63 11.02
CA TYR A 133 8.91 -1.62 10.04
C TYR A 133 7.79 -1.04 9.18
N TYR A 134 8.01 -1.07 7.87
CA TYR A 134 7.02 -0.66 6.87
C TYR A 134 6.33 -1.91 6.31
N ILE A 135 5.03 -2.04 6.58
CA ILE A 135 4.21 -3.18 6.17
C ILE A 135 3.16 -2.75 5.15
N PRO A 136 3.08 -3.39 3.97
CA PRO A 136 2.05 -3.09 2.99
C PRO A 136 0.64 -3.28 3.54
N ALA A 137 -0.25 -2.30 3.35
CA ALA A 137 -1.65 -2.37 3.77
C ALA A 137 -2.54 -1.54 2.83
N PRO A 138 -3.85 -1.85 2.71
CA PRO A 138 -4.77 -1.08 1.86
C PRO A 138 -5.20 0.26 2.47
N THR A 139 -4.84 0.53 3.73
CA THR A 139 -5.21 1.74 4.48
C THR A 139 -4.28 2.91 4.18
N PRO A 140 -4.66 4.17 4.48
CA PRO A 140 -3.73 5.29 4.46
C PRO A 140 -2.47 5.03 5.31
N LEU A 141 -1.37 5.67 4.95
CA LEU A 141 -0.10 5.56 5.68
C LEU A 141 -0.26 6.08 7.12
N ALA A 142 -0.09 5.18 8.09
CA ALA A 142 -0.23 5.50 9.51
C ALA A 142 0.67 4.60 10.37
N ILE A 143 1.00 5.08 11.56
CA ILE A 143 1.61 4.26 12.60
C ILE A 143 0.52 3.37 13.18
N GLU A 144 0.69 2.06 13.06
CA GLU A 144 -0.21 1.05 13.60
C GLU A 144 0.09 0.81 15.09
N ARG A 145 1.38 0.76 15.44
CA ARG A 145 1.83 0.38 16.78
C ARG A 145 3.19 0.97 17.09
N ILE A 146 3.36 1.42 18.33
CA ILE A 146 4.65 1.74 18.94
C ILE A 146 4.81 0.88 20.18
N THR A 147 5.98 0.30 20.39
CA THR A 147 6.28 -0.51 21.57
C THR A 147 7.71 -0.28 22.00
N GLU A 148 7.94 -0.05 23.29
CA GLU A 148 9.29 -0.06 23.83
C GLU A 148 9.72 -1.51 24.06
N LYS A 149 10.51 -2.05 23.13
CA LYS A 149 10.94 -3.44 23.15
C LYS A 149 11.94 -3.71 24.27
N GLU A 150 12.83 -2.74 24.47
CA GLU A 150 13.83 -2.70 25.53
C GLU A 150 13.97 -1.26 25.97
N VAL A 151 14.52 -1.03 27.17
CA VAL A 151 14.70 0.33 27.69
C VAL A 151 15.49 1.18 26.69
N CYS A 152 14.95 2.33 26.29
CA CYS A 152 15.50 3.24 25.26
C CYS A 152 15.46 2.71 23.81
N VAL A 153 14.67 1.69 23.52
CA VAL A 153 14.55 1.09 22.17
C VAL A 153 13.10 0.97 21.75
N TYR A 154 12.68 1.81 20.80
CA TYR A 154 11.36 1.70 20.20
C TYR A 154 11.33 0.74 19.02
N GLU A 155 10.25 -0.03 18.96
CA GLU A 155 9.81 -0.81 17.83
C GLU A 155 8.52 -0.17 17.29
N ILE A 156 8.53 0.22 16.02
CA ILE A 156 7.43 0.97 15.40
C ILE A 156 6.98 0.24 14.15
N ILE A 157 5.66 0.03 14.04
CA ILE A 157 5.04 -0.57 12.87
C ILE A 157 4.24 0.50 12.14
N ILE A 158 4.57 0.72 10.87
CA ILE A 158 3.88 1.63 9.98
C ILE A 158 3.23 0.81 8.87
N LYS A 159 1.93 1.02 8.68
CA LYS A 159 1.14 0.40 7.61
C LYS A 159 0.64 1.45 6.64
N GLY A 160 0.51 1.08 5.37
CA GLY A 160 0.02 2.05 4.40
C GLY A 160 -0.02 1.59 2.94
N ASN A 161 -0.92 2.22 2.21
CA ASN A 161 -1.12 2.01 0.79
C ASN A 161 0.05 2.51 -0.07
N ILE A 162 0.93 3.36 0.48
CA ILE A 162 2.14 3.85 -0.19
C ILE A 162 3.06 2.71 -0.65
N MET A 163 3.01 1.58 0.06
CA MET A 163 3.76 0.34 -0.21
C MET A 163 3.05 -0.62 -1.17
N THR A 164 1.83 -0.27 -1.59
CA THR A 164 1.00 -1.07 -2.48
C THR A 164 0.66 -0.32 -3.76
N ASN A 165 0.18 -1.05 -4.76
CA ASN A 165 -0.53 -0.52 -5.90
C ASN A 165 -1.94 -1.12 -5.94
N CYS A 166 -2.94 -0.28 -6.19
CA CYS A 166 -4.32 -0.71 -6.35
C CYS A 166 -4.56 -1.06 -7.82
N ILE A 167 -4.90 -2.32 -8.09
CA ILE A 167 -5.33 -2.77 -9.41
C ILE A 167 -6.85 -2.92 -9.37
N THR A 168 -7.53 -2.11 -10.17
CA THR A 168 -8.99 -2.07 -10.25
C THR A 168 -9.56 -2.93 -11.39
N ASP A 169 -8.69 -3.47 -12.26
CA ASP A 169 -9.06 -3.83 -13.63
C ASP A 169 -9.02 -5.34 -13.94
N ALA A 170 -9.11 -6.21 -12.94
CA ALA A 170 -9.37 -7.63 -13.20
C ALA A 170 -10.85 -7.82 -13.59
N ILE A 171 -11.20 -7.47 -14.83
CA ILE A 171 -12.56 -7.57 -15.37
C ILE A 171 -12.72 -8.92 -16.09
N ASN A 172 -13.57 -9.79 -15.56
CA ASN A 172 -14.07 -10.92 -16.34
C ASN A 172 -15.11 -10.38 -17.33
N VAL A 173 -14.85 -10.56 -18.64
CA VAL A 173 -15.73 -10.11 -19.72
C VAL A 173 -16.44 -11.32 -20.31
N TYR A 174 -17.78 -11.29 -20.27
CA TYR A 174 -18.63 -12.34 -20.82
C TYR A 174 -19.33 -11.83 -22.09
N PRO A 175 -19.00 -12.39 -23.27
CA PRO A 175 -19.68 -12.02 -24.50
C PRO A 175 -21.02 -12.75 -24.63
N ARG A 176 -22.09 -12.02 -24.93
CA ARG A 176 -23.39 -12.55 -25.38
C ARG A 176 -23.59 -12.20 -26.85
N ILE A 177 -23.90 -13.20 -27.67
CA ILE A 177 -24.21 -13.00 -29.09
C ILE A 177 -25.71 -13.15 -29.29
N ILE A 178 -26.35 -12.13 -29.87
CA ILE A 178 -27.76 -12.15 -30.24
C ILE A 178 -27.84 -12.06 -31.77
N ASN A 179 -28.48 -13.03 -32.40
CA ASN A 179 -28.77 -12.97 -33.84
C ASN A 179 -29.96 -12.05 -34.07
N LYS A 180 -29.84 -11.07 -34.99
CA LYS A 180 -30.98 -10.24 -35.38
C LYS A 180 -31.98 -11.12 -36.12
N LYS A 181 -33.23 -11.19 -35.65
CA LYS A 181 -34.31 -11.82 -36.43
C LYS A 181 -34.47 -11.03 -37.73
N LYS A 182 -34.42 -11.70 -38.88
CA LYS A 182 -34.85 -11.09 -40.15
C LYS A 182 -36.28 -10.63 -39.95
N LYS A 183 -36.53 -9.33 -40.16
CA LYS A 183 -37.90 -8.85 -40.37
C LYS A 183 -38.35 -9.45 -41.71
N GLU A 184 -39.34 -10.34 -41.64
CA GLU A 184 -40.16 -10.72 -42.79
C GLU A 184 -40.94 -9.51 -43.31
#